data_AF-A0A7J8WCS6-F1
#
_entry.id   AF-A0A7J8WCS6-F1
#
_cell.length_a   1.000
_cell.length_b   1.000
_cell.length_c   1.000
_cell.angle_alpha   90.00
_cell.angle_beta   90.00
_cell.angle_gamma   90.00
#
_symmetry.space_group_name_H-M   'P 1'
#
loop_
_entity.id
_entity.type
_entity.pdbx_description
1 polymer ?
#
loop_
_entity_poly.entity_id
_entity_poly.type
_entity_poly.pdbx_seq_one_letter_code
_entity_poly.pdbx_strand_id
1 'polypeptide(L)'
;MLLAILISNFAGNILLERSVYIVYTVQGGVCIYIVSKDEYDELALTEVMFVITSSIKDACGKSPSERLFLDKYGKICLCLDEIV
;
A
#
# COMPACT_ATOMS: atom_id res chain seq x y z
N MET A 1 7.18 -13.24 4.36
CA MET A 1 7.84 -11.99 4.83
C MET A 1 7.45 -10.86 3.88
N LEU A 2 6.94 -9.72 4.37
CA LEU A 2 6.51 -8.62 3.50
C LEU A 2 7.74 -8.02 2.81
N LEU A 3 7.76 -8.07 1.47
CA LEU A 3 8.97 -7.76 0.71
C LEU A 3 9.05 -6.28 0.32
N ALA A 4 7.89 -5.69 -0.02
CA ALA A 4 7.76 -4.28 -0.38
C ALA A 4 6.30 -3.85 -0.38
N ILE A 5 6.07 -2.57 -0.08
CA ILE A 5 4.82 -1.86 -0.40
C ILE A 5 5.09 -0.98 -1.62
N LEU A 6 4.35 -1.19 -2.70
CA LEU A 6 4.39 -0.38 -3.91
C LEU A 6 3.13 0.47 -3.99
N ILE A 7 3.27 1.76 -4.28
CA ILE A 7 2.14 2.67 -4.45
C ILE A 7 2.26 3.31 -5.83
N SER A 8 1.27 3.08 -6.69
CA SER A 8 1.25 3.61 -8.06
C SER A 8 -0.04 4.37 -8.36
N ASN A 9 0.04 5.26 -9.35
CA ASN A 9 -1.15 5.87 -9.95
C ASN A 9 -1.99 4.83 -10.70
N PHE A 10 -3.25 5.17 -10.97
CA PHE A 10 -4.27 4.33 -11.63
C PHE A 10 -3.85 3.79 -13.03
N ALA A 11 -2.76 4.30 -13.62
CA ALA A 11 -2.20 3.83 -14.89
C ALA A 11 -1.23 2.63 -14.76
N GLY A 12 -1.05 2.07 -13.55
CA GLY A 12 0.02 1.11 -13.23
C GLY A 12 -0.08 -0.24 -13.95
N ASN A 13 0.82 -0.48 -14.91
CA ASN A 13 1.15 -1.83 -15.39
C ASN A 13 2.18 -2.47 -14.44
N ILE A 14 1.88 -3.67 -13.92
CA ILE A 14 2.78 -4.43 -13.04
C ILE A 14 3.43 -5.55 -13.84
N LEU A 15 4.76 -5.61 -13.80
CA LEU A 15 5.55 -6.70 -14.36
C LEU A 15 5.65 -7.85 -13.34
N LEU A 16 5.34 -9.07 -13.76
CA LEU A 16 5.14 -10.23 -12.88
C LEU A 16 6.35 -11.17 -12.98
N GLU A 17 7.04 -11.40 -11.87
CA GLU A 17 8.04 -12.48 -11.74
C GLU A 17 7.44 -13.63 -10.93
N ARG A 18 7.58 -14.87 -11.41
CA ARG A 18 6.75 -16.06 -11.06
C ARG A 18 6.85 -16.59 -9.62
N SER A 19 7.35 -15.80 -8.66
CA SER A 19 7.62 -16.27 -7.30
C SER A 19 7.16 -15.31 -6.21
N VAL A 20 6.28 -14.35 -6.53
CA VAL A 20 5.73 -13.40 -5.56
C VAL A 20 4.20 -13.33 -5.60
N TYR A 21 3.59 -13.22 -4.43
CA TYR A 21 2.18 -12.93 -4.22
C TYR A 21 1.99 -11.41 -4.12
N ILE A 22 1.07 -10.87 -4.92
CA ILE A 22 0.72 -9.45 -4.91
C ILE A 22 -0.75 -9.31 -4.55
N VAL A 23 -1.03 -8.58 -3.48
CA VAL A 23 -2.39 -8.18 -3.10
C VAL A 23 -2.49 -6.68 -3.17
N TYR A 24 -3.59 -6.18 -3.73
CA TYR A 24 -3.76 -4.75 -3.92
C TYR A 24 -5.12 -4.28 -3.45
N THR A 25 -5.17 -2.99 -3.10
CA THR A 25 -6.41 -2.28 -2.84
C THR A 25 -6.35 -0.89 -3.47
N VAL A 26 -7.53 -0.33 -3.74
CA VAL A 26 -7.67 1.02 -4.29
C VAL A 26 -8.25 1.91 -3.21
N GLN A 27 -7.58 3.01 -2.94
CA GLN A 27 -8.05 4.01 -2.00
C GLN A 27 -8.03 5.37 -2.68
N GLY A 28 -9.22 5.92 -2.95
CA GLY A 28 -9.35 7.18 -3.68
C GLY A 28 -8.71 7.08 -5.08
N GLY A 29 -7.68 7.90 -5.32
CA GLY A 29 -6.95 7.96 -6.58
C GLY A 29 -5.63 7.18 -6.60
N VAL A 30 -5.33 6.38 -5.58
CA VAL A 30 -4.08 5.61 -5.49
C VAL A 30 -4.34 4.11 -5.36
N CYS A 31 -3.44 3.31 -5.94
CA CYS A 31 -3.40 1.86 -5.78
C CYS A 31 -2.28 1.49 -4.83
N ILE A 32 -2.59 0.67 -3.83
CA ILE A 32 -1.65 0.17 -2.82
C ILE A 32 -1.41 -1.31 -3.11
N TYR A 33 -0.15 -1.70 -3.28
CA TYR A 33 0.27 -3.06 -3.58
C TYR A 33 1.15 -3.59 -2.45
N ILE A 34 0.79 -4.75 -1.92
CA ILE A 34 1.56 -5.52 -0.95
C ILE A 34 2.16 -6.71 -1.68
N VAL A 35 3.49 -6.84 -1.62
CA VAL A 35 4.25 -7.89 -2.32
C VAL A 35 4.94 -8.81 -1.32
N SER A 36 4.85 -10.12 -1.56
CA SER A 36 5.49 -11.18 -0.75
C SER A 36 6.08 -12.26 -1.59
N LYS A 37 7.02 -13.00 -1.04
CA LYS A 37 7.50 -14.27 -1.62
C LYS A 37 6.77 -15.50 -1.08
N ASP A 38 6.22 -15.40 0.13
CA ASP A 38 5.61 -16.52 0.85
C ASP A 38 4.08 -16.38 0.91
N GLU A 39 3.40 -17.50 1.11
CA GLU A 39 1.97 -17.52 1.43
C GLU A 39 1.69 -16.65 2.66
N TYR A 40 0.57 -15.92 2.59
CA TYR A 40 0.08 -15.09 3.69
C TYR A 40 -1.03 -15.79 4.44
N ASP A 41 -1.07 -15.58 5.75
CA ASP A 41 -2.33 -15.70 6.48
C ASP A 41 -3.26 -14.57 6.02
N GLU A 42 -4.43 -14.93 5.48
CA GLU A 42 -5.41 -13.98 4.93
C GLU A 42 -5.91 -12.98 6.00
N LEU A 43 -6.03 -13.40 7.26
CA LEU A 43 -6.45 -12.55 8.36
C LEU A 43 -5.37 -11.53 8.68
N ALA A 44 -4.11 -11.97 8.82
CA ALA A 44 -2.99 -11.09 9.07
C ALA A 44 -2.79 -10.07 7.94
N LEU A 45 -2.95 -10.51 6.68
CA LEU A 45 -2.88 -9.61 5.53
C LEU A 45 -4.00 -8.56 5.54
N THR A 46 -5.21 -8.96 5.94
CA THR A 46 -6.35 -8.04 6.06
C THR A 46 -6.11 -6.97 7.11
N GLU A 47 -5.55 -7.35 8.26
CA GLU A 47 -5.17 -6.39 9.32
C GLU A 47 -4.10 -5.42 8.84
N VAL A 48 -3.03 -5.91 8.22
CA VAL A 48 -1.96 -5.05 7.69
C VAL A 48 -2.50 -4.10 6.61
N MET A 49 -3.34 -4.58 5.69
CA MET A 49 -3.97 -3.75 4.67
C MET A 49 -4.87 -2.67 5.29
N PHE A 50 -5.61 -3.01 6.36
CA PHE A 50 -6.45 -2.06 7.09
C PHE A 50 -5.60 -0.97 7.77
N VAL A 51 -4.52 -1.34 8.44
CA VAL A 51 -3.61 -0.39 9.11
C VAL A 51 -2.93 0.54 8.10
N ILE A 52 -2.45 0.01 6.97
CA ILE A 52 -1.86 0.80 5.87
C ILE A 52 -2.87 1.81 5.32
N THR A 53 -4.07 1.34 4.94
CA THR A 53 -5.10 2.20 4.34
C THR A 53 -5.62 3.25 5.33
N SER A 54 -5.74 2.92 6.61
CA SER A 54 -6.07 3.90 7.66
C SER A 54 -4.97 4.94 7.80
N SER A 55 -3.71 4.52 7.88
CA SER A 55 -2.58 5.44 8.07
C SER A 55 -2.43 6.41 6.90
N ILE A 56 -2.64 5.96 5.67
CA ILE A 56 -2.66 6.83 4.48
C ILE A 56 -3.83 7.82 4.55
N LYS A 57 -5.01 7.37 4.97
CA LYS A 57 -6.18 8.23 5.15
C LYS A 57 -5.92 9.30 6.20
N ASP A 58 -5.33 8.93 7.33
CA ASP A 58 -5.05 9.81 8.45
C ASP A 58 -3.93 10.82 8.13
N ALA A 59 -2.91 10.39 7.38
CA ALA A 59 -1.88 11.28 6.85
C ALA A 59 -2.46 12.31 5.86
N CYS A 60 -3.43 11.91 5.03
CA CYS A 60 -4.09 12.76 4.05
C CYS A 60 -5.24 13.61 4.64
N GLY A 61 -5.84 13.19 5.76
CA GLY A 61 -7.03 13.79 6.38
C GLY A 61 -8.33 13.61 5.60
N LYS A 62 -8.28 12.97 4.43
CA LYS A 62 -9.42 12.68 3.54
C LYS A 62 -9.03 11.56 2.56
N SER A 63 -9.96 11.18 1.68
CA SER A 63 -9.64 10.22 0.62
C SER A 63 -8.43 10.72 -0.22
N PRO A 64 -7.36 9.93 -0.35
CA PRO A 64 -6.14 10.34 -1.04
C PRO A 64 -6.42 10.52 -2.54
N SER A 65 -6.06 11.68 -3.08
CA SER A 65 -5.83 11.86 -4.51
C SER A 65 -4.34 11.73 -4.79
N GLU A 66 -3.95 11.45 -6.03
CA GLU A 66 -2.55 11.38 -6.45
C GLU A 66 -1.73 12.60 -5.97
N ARG A 67 -2.22 13.82 -6.23
CA ARG A 67 -1.54 15.05 -5.81
C ARG A 67 -1.40 15.15 -4.29
N LEU A 68 -2.48 14.87 -3.55
CA LEU A 68 -2.46 14.94 -2.09
C LEU A 68 -1.52 13.88 -1.48
N PHE A 69 -1.49 12.70 -2.08
CA PHE A 69 -0.61 11.62 -1.68
C PHE A 69 0.85 12.03 -1.84
N LEU A 70 1.23 12.61 -2.99
CA LEU A 70 2.58 13.12 -3.23
C LEU A 70 2.94 14.28 -2.29
N ASP A 71 2.01 15.21 -2.03
CA ASP A 71 2.21 16.32 -1.09
C ASP A 71 2.45 15.83 0.35
N LYS A 72 1.94 14.64 0.70
CA LYS A 72 2.07 14.01 2.02
C LYS A 72 3.04 12.83 2.04
N TYR A 73 3.76 12.57 0.95
CA TYR A 73 4.55 11.35 0.76
C TYR A 73 5.52 11.09 1.91
N GLY A 74 6.27 12.10 2.34
CA GLY A 74 7.20 11.96 3.47
C GLY A 74 6.53 11.55 4.78
N LYS A 75 5.35 12.10 5.10
CA LYS A 75 4.58 11.69 6.29
C LYS A 75 4.06 10.26 6.14
N ILE A 76 3.58 9.91 4.95
CA ILE A 76 3.07 8.57 4.66
C ILE A 76 4.20 7.53 4.80
N CYS A 77 5.39 7.79 4.24
CA CYS A 77 6.54 6.91 4.39
C CYS A 77 6.92 6.69 5.86
N LEU A 78 6.92 7.74 6.68
CA LEU A 78 7.17 7.61 8.12
C LEU A 78 6.11 6.73 8.80
N CYS A 79 4.83 6.88 8.47
CA CYS A 79 3.78 6.02 9.02
C CYS A 79 3.93 4.56 8.57
N LEU A 80 4.39 4.31 7.34
CA LEU A 80 4.57 2.95 6.82
C LEU A 80 5.81 2.25 7.40
N ASP A 81 6.87 3.01 7.71
CA ASP A 81 8.09 2.50 8.37
C ASP A 81 7.82 1.98 9.79
N GLU A 82 6.78 2.49 10.46
CA GLU A 82 6.34 1.96 11.76
C GLU A 82 5.50 0.68 11.67
N ILE A 83 5.00 0.34 10.47
CA ILE A 83 4.08 -0.79 10.24
C ILE A 83 4.83 -2.06 9.78
N VAL A 84 5.86 -1.91 8.94
CA VAL A 84 6.61 -3.01 8.30
C VAL A 84 7.96 -3.19 8.96
#